data_AF-A0A1C5K5Z0-F1
#
_entry.id   AF-A0A1C5K5Z0-F1
#
_cell.length_a   1.000
_cell.length_b   1.000
_cell.length_c   1.000
_cell.angle_alpha   90.00
_cell.angle_beta   90.00
_cell.angle_gamma   90.00
#
_symmetry.space_group_name_H-M   'P 1'
#
loop_
_entity.id
_entity.type
_entity.pdbx_description
1 polymer ?
#
loop_
_entity_poly.entity_id
_entity_poly.type
_entity_poly.pdbx_seq_one_letter_code
_entity_poly.pdbx_strand_id
1 'polypeptide(L)' 'MHPNPACFTQAVRRRAFGRALRVAGVPDHGALAEHVDAQPPTTGQPDRSRVASKVGRPT' A
#
# COMPACT_ATOMS: atom_id res chain seq x y z
N MET A 1 2.49 5.15 3.97
CA MET A 1 1.23 4.66 3.39
C MET A 1 1.21 5.14 1.95
N HIS A 2 1.22 4.23 0.98
CA HIS A 2 1.12 4.63 -0.41
C HIS A 2 -0.36 4.78 -0.77
N PRO A 3 -0.76 5.86 -1.48
CA PRO A 3 -2.09 5.96 -2.09
C PRO A 3 -2.10 5.05 -3.33
N ASN A 4 -2.09 3.74 -3.09
CA ASN A 4 -2.22 2.73 -4.11
C ASN A 4 -3.42 1.83 -3.71
N PRO A 5 -4.40 1.61 -4.60
CA PRO A 5 -5.55 0.77 -4.32
C PRO A 5 -5.16 -0.65 -3.85
N ALA A 6 -4.08 -1.24 -4.39
CA ALA A 6 -3.58 -2.54 -3.96
C ALA A 6 -3.04 -2.52 -2.52
N CYS A 7 -2.38 -1.42 -2.14
CA CYS A 7 -1.86 -1.23 -0.78
C CYS A 7 -3.00 -0.99 0.22
N PHE A 8 -4.01 -0.23 -0.19
CA PHE A 8 -5.23 0.00 0.58
C PHE A 8 -5.97 -1.30 0.88
N THR A 9 -6.27 -2.12 -0.13
CA THR A 9 -6.92 -3.43 0.05
C THR A 9 -6.12 -4.34 1.00
N GLN A 10 -4.79 -4.33 0.88
CA GLN A 10 -3.92 -5.10 1.77
C GLN A 10 -3.95 -4.57 3.22
N ALA A 11 -3.96 -3.24 3.40
CA ALA A 11 -4.05 -2.60 4.70
C ALA A 11 -5.40 -2.85 5.40
N VAL A 12 -6.51 -2.85 4.64
CA VAL A 12 -7.84 -3.23 5.11
C VAL A 12 -7.85 -4.69 5.57
N ARG A 13 -7.37 -5.63 4.73
CA ARG A 13 -7.26 -7.06 5.10
C ARG A 13 -6.46 -7.29 6.38
N ARG A 14 -5.38 -6.54 6.56
CA ARG A 14 -4.49 -6.65 7.73
C ARG A 14 -4.97 -5.88 8.96
N ARG A 15 -6.10 -5.17 8.89
CA ARG A 15 -6.59 -4.24 9.93
C ARG A 15 -5.49 -3.28 10.41
N ALA A 16 -4.66 -2.80 9.46
CA ALA A 16 -3.49 -2.00 9.76
C ALA A 16 -3.85 -0.57 10.23
N PHE A 17 -5.00 -0.05 9.78
CA PHE A 17 -5.43 1.32 10.08
C PHE A 17 -5.68 1.58 11.57
N GLY A 18 -6.37 0.69 12.28
CA GLY A 18 -6.57 0.84 13.72
C GLY A 18 -5.24 0.91 14.49
N ARG A 19 -4.24 0.13 14.04
CA ARG A 19 -2.89 0.15 14.62
C ARG A 19 -2.10 1.41 14.24
N ALA A 20 -2.16 1.82 12.97
CA ALA A 20 -1.41 2.98 12.46
C ALA A 20 -1.94 4.30 13.03
N LEU A 21 -3.26 4.43 13.13
CA LEU A 21 -3.95 5.61 13.65
C LEU A 21 -4.11 5.57 15.18
N ARG A 22 -3.80 4.45 15.82
CA ARG A 22 -4.06 4.18 17.25
C ARG A 22 -5.52 4.48 17.65
N VAL A 23 -6.46 4.13 16.79
CA VAL A 23 -7.89 4.28 17.06
C VAL A 23 -8.43 2.99 17.67
N ALA A 24 -9.15 3.10 18.78
CA ALA A 24 -9.89 1.98 19.35
C ALA A 24 -11.14 1.72 18.50
N GLY A 25 -11.28 0.50 17.97
CA GLY A 25 -12.41 0.10 17.13
C GLY A 25 -12.03 -0.16 15.67
N VAL A 26 -13.04 -0.51 14.86
CA VAL A 26 -12.87 -0.67 13.41
C VAL A 26 -13.07 0.70 12.76
N PRO A 27 -12.02 1.32 12.21
CA PRO A 27 -12.18 2.58 11.50
C PRO A 27 -13.02 2.35 10.24
N ASP A 28 -14.00 3.22 10.02
CA ASP A 28 -14.69 3.29 8.73
C ASP A 28 -13.68 3.74 7.66
N HIS A 29 -13.58 2.95 6.61
CA HIS A 29 -12.60 3.13 5.54
C HIS A 29 -13.27 3.50 4.21
N GLY A 30 -14.59 3.75 4.20
CA GLY A 30 -15.33 4.12 2.99
C GLY A 30 -14.83 5.45 2.42
N ALA A 31 -14.71 6.48 3.26
CA ALA A 31 -14.16 7.77 2.84
C ALA A 31 -12.70 7.69 2.37
N LEU A 32 -11.91 6.77 2.94
CA LEU A 32 -10.53 6.53 2.51
C LEU A 32 -10.46 5.78 1.17
N ALA A 33 -11.41 4.89 0.89
CA ALA A 33 -11.47 4.18 -0.39
C ALA A 33 -11.72 5.17 -1.54
N GLU A 34 -12.73 6.04 -1.40
CA GLU A 34 -13.03 7.09 -2.37
C GLU A 34 -11.85 8.05 -2.57
N HIS A 35 -11.17 8.43 -1.48
CA HIS A 35 -10.00 9.28 -1.58
C HIS A 35 -8.83 8.58 -2.30
N VAL A 36 -8.57 7.31 -2.02
CA VAL A 36 -7.48 6.55 -2.68
C VAL A 36 -7.79 6.30 -4.16
N ASP A 37 -9.05 6.11 -4.53
CA ASP A 37 -9.48 5.94 -5.92
C ASP A 37 -9.41 7.26 -6.71
N ALA A 38 -9.79 8.37 -6.07
CA ALA A 38 -9.73 9.70 -6.67
C ALA A 38 -8.30 10.28 -6.77
N GLN A 39 -7.34 9.78 -5.99
CA GLN A 39 -5.95 10.21 -6.10
C GLN A 39 -5.30 9.55 -7.33
N PRO A 40 -4.75 10.33 -8.29
CA PRO A 40 -3.96 9.75 -9.36
C PRO A 40 -2.83 8.93 -8.72
N PRO A 41 -2.49 7.73 -9.25
CA PRO A 41 -1.46 6.90 -8.66
C PRO A 41 -0.19 7.74 -8.59
N THR A 42 0.20 8.16 -7.40
CA THR A 42 1.33 9.08 -7.27
C THR A 42 2.55 8.34 -7.79
N THR A 43 3.02 8.75 -8.97
CA THR A 43 4.25 8.29 -9.62
C THR A 43 5.40 8.56 -8.65
N GLY A 44 5.68 7.59 -7.79
CA GLY A 44 6.58 7.82 -6.66
C GLY A 44 6.99 6.57 -5.89
N GLN A 45 6.65 5.36 -6.35
CA GLN A 45 7.28 4.15 -5.83
C GLN A 45 7.57 3.18 -6.97
N PRO A 46 8.86 2.90 -7.27
CA PRO A 46 9.21 1.87 -8.22
C PRO A 46 8.73 0.53 -7.66
N ASP A 47 8.14 -0.28 -8.52
CA ASP A 47 8.00 -1.71 -8.39
C ASP A 47 9.35 -2.35 -8.04
N ARG A 48 9.75 -2.31 -6.76
CA ARG A 48 10.90 -3.08 -6.25
C ARG A 48 10.54 -4.55 -6.05
N SER A 49 9.40 -5.02 -6.58
CA SER A 49 9.13 -6.45 -6.69
C SER A 49 9.80 -7.09 -7.91
N ARG A 50 10.48 -6.32 -8.75
CA ARG A 50 11.51 -6.82 -9.68
C ARG A 50 12.93 -6.53 -9.18
N VAL A 51 13.29 -7.01 -7.98
CA VAL A 51 14.71 -7.38 -7.75
C VAL A 51 14.93 -8.70 -8.48
N ALA A 52 14.96 -8.64 -9.81
CA ALA A 52 15.52 -9.71 -10.60
C ALA A 52 17.02 -9.71 -10.29
N SER A 53 17.44 -10.58 -9.37
CA SER A 53 18.84 -10.91 -9.15
C SER A 53 19.42 -11.49 -10.43
N LYS A 54 19.84 -10.65 -11.38
CA LYS A 54 20.92 -11.01 -12.31
C LYS A 54 22.23 -10.88 -11.53
N VAL A 55 22.46 -11.78 -10.58
CA VAL A 55 23.83 -12.13 -10.20
C VAL A 55 24.33 -13.04 -11.32
N GLY A 56 24.80 -12.40 -12.39
CA GLY A 56 25.79 -13.03 -13.25
C GLY A 56 27.04 -13.22 -12.40
N ARG A 57 27.43 -14.46 -12.15
CA ARG A 57 28.76 -14.79 -11.67
C ARG A 57 29.58 -15.25 -12.88
N PRO A 58 30.56 -14.46 -13.34
CA PRO A 58 31.54 -14.95 -14.30
C PRO A 58 32.63 -15.69 -13.52
N THR A 59 32.78 -16.97 -13.82
CA THR A 59 34.06 -17.71 -13.76
C THR A 59 34.02 -18.73 -14.87
#